data_AF-A0A2M8G9J8-F1
#
_entry.id   AF-A0A2M8G9J8-F1
#
_cell.length_a   1.000
_cell.length_b   1.000
_cell.length_c   1.000
_cell.angle_alpha   90.00
_cell.angle_beta   90.00
_cell.angle_gamma   90.00
#
_symmetry.space_group_name_H-M   'P 1'
#
loop_
_entity.id
_entity.type
_entity.pdbx_description
1 polymer ?
#
loop_
_entity_poly.entity_id
_entity_poly.type
_entity_poly.pdbx_seq_one_letter_code
_entity_poly.pdbx_strand_id
1 'polypeptide(L)'
;TYKGQTYKTLSGTSMAAPHVAGTAALVLSMPIGAYDSDGDGAWDPSEVQNKLQMTAEDLGVSGYDTLYGYGLVDAEKAVIY
;
A
#
# COMPACT_ATOMS: atom_id res chain seq x y z
N THR A 1 -6.36 -19.20 1.23
CA THR A 1 -6.21 -20.30 0.26
C THR A 1 -7.45 -21.17 0.31
N TYR A 2 -7.87 -21.79 -0.80
CA TYR A 2 -8.96 -22.76 -0.75
C TYR A 2 -8.39 -24.17 -0.62
N LYS A 3 -9.05 -25.02 0.15
CA LYS A 3 -8.58 -26.38 0.40
C LYS A 3 -8.59 -27.20 -0.91
N GLY A 4 -7.73 -28.21 -0.97
CA GLY A 4 -7.69 -29.13 -2.12
C GLY A 4 -7.03 -28.56 -3.37
N GLN A 5 -6.12 -27.58 -3.23
CA GLN A 5 -5.39 -26.97 -4.36
C GLN A 5 -6.30 -26.34 -5.41
N THR A 6 -7.37 -25.70 -4.96
CA THR A 6 -8.37 -25.06 -5.83
C THR A 6 -8.31 -23.54 -5.74
N TYR A 7 -8.88 -22.89 -6.75
CA TYR A 7 -8.98 -21.44 -6.86
C TYR A 7 -10.43 -21.02 -6.80
N LYS A 8 -10.68 -19.83 -6.25
CA LYS A 8 -12.02 -19.25 -6.17
C LYS A 8 -11.94 -17.73 -6.23
N THR A 9 -12.89 -17.13 -6.93
CA THR A 9 -13.10 -15.68 -6.91
C THR A 9 -13.90 -15.30 -5.68
N LEU A 10 -13.45 -14.28 -4.96
CA LEU A 10 -14.07 -13.73 -3.76
C LEU A 10 -14.11 -12.20 -3.87
N SER A 11 -14.97 -11.57 -3.07
CA SER A 11 -15.07 -10.11 -2.97
C SER A 11 -15.26 -9.70 -1.51
N GLY A 12 -14.83 -8.48 -1.17
CA GLY A 12 -14.90 -7.90 0.18
C GLY A 12 -13.59 -7.24 0.59
N THR A 13 -13.63 -6.48 1.69
CA THR A 13 -12.44 -5.78 2.24
C THR A 13 -11.32 -6.75 2.64
N SER A 14 -11.67 -7.99 3.00
CA SER A 14 -10.69 -9.07 3.22
C SER A 14 -9.87 -9.42 1.97
N MET A 15 -10.36 -9.12 0.76
CA MET A 15 -9.61 -9.29 -0.49
C MET A 15 -8.87 -8.01 -0.90
N ALA A 16 -9.29 -6.84 -0.40
CA ALA A 16 -8.52 -5.60 -0.55
C ALA A 16 -7.26 -5.60 0.34
N ALA A 17 -7.39 -6.06 1.59
CA ALA A 17 -6.29 -6.14 2.55
C ALA A 17 -4.99 -6.80 2.03
N PRO A 18 -5.00 -7.98 1.37
CA PRO A 18 -3.79 -8.59 0.85
C PRO A 18 -3.14 -7.80 -0.30
N HIS A 19 -3.88 -6.96 -1.05
CA HIS A 19 -3.28 -6.09 -2.06
C HIS A 19 -2.44 -5.00 -1.39
N VAL A 20 -2.98 -4.33 -0.37
CA VAL A 20 -2.24 -3.31 0.39
C VAL A 20 -1.03 -3.91 1.11
N ALA A 21 -1.21 -5.08 1.75
CA ALA A 21 -0.11 -5.79 2.42
C ALA A 21 1.00 -6.21 1.45
N GLY A 22 0.64 -6.65 0.24
CA GLY A 22 1.60 -6.97 -0.82
C GLY A 22 2.38 -5.74 -1.28
N THR A 23 1.71 -4.61 -1.48
CA THR A 23 2.40 -3.35 -1.84
C THR A 23 3.32 -2.88 -0.72
N ALA A 24 2.88 -2.94 0.55
CA ALA A 24 3.73 -2.60 1.68
C ALA A 24 5.00 -3.47 1.74
N ALA A 25 4.89 -4.76 1.45
CA ALA A 25 6.05 -5.66 1.37
C ALA A 25 7.03 -5.26 0.25
N LEU A 26 6.53 -4.76 -0.89
CA LEU A 26 7.39 -4.22 -1.95
C LEU A 26 8.10 -2.94 -1.50
N VAL A 27 7.40 -2.02 -0.85
CA VAL A 27 7.99 -0.80 -0.27
C VAL A 27 9.11 -1.15 0.70
N LEU A 28 8.85 -2.07 1.63
CA LEU A 28 9.85 -2.55 2.60
C LEU A 28 11.08 -3.21 1.96
N SER A 29 10.97 -3.68 0.71
CA SER A 29 12.10 -4.26 -0.04
C SER A 29 12.98 -3.21 -0.74
N MET A 30 12.54 -1.95 -0.76
CA MET A 30 13.25 -0.83 -1.39
C MET A 30 14.04 -0.01 -0.36
N PRO A 31 15.11 0.69 -0.78
CA PRO A 31 15.78 1.68 0.07
C PRO A 31 14.80 2.79 0.48
N ILE A 32 14.87 3.23 1.74
CA ILE A 32 13.95 4.22 2.30
C ILE A 32 14.02 5.61 1.64
N GLY A 33 15.23 6.05 1.27
CA GLY A 33 15.43 7.30 0.55
C GLY A 33 14.88 8.52 1.29
N ALA A 34 14.11 9.36 0.59
CA ALA A 34 13.57 10.62 1.14
C ALA A 34 12.44 10.44 2.16
N TYR A 35 12.00 9.21 2.42
CA TYR A 35 10.94 8.91 3.38
C TYR A 35 11.48 8.63 4.79
N ASP A 36 12.81 8.64 4.96
CA ASP A 36 13.52 8.46 6.23
C ASP A 36 13.41 9.72 7.09
N SER A 37 12.43 9.71 7.98
CA SER A 37 12.03 10.84 8.79
C SER A 37 12.85 10.99 10.07
N ASP A 38 13.42 9.89 10.57
CA ASP A 38 14.24 9.87 11.79
C ASP A 38 15.74 9.68 11.51
N GLY A 39 16.11 9.33 10.28
CA GLY A 39 17.49 9.20 9.81
C GLY A 39 18.14 7.86 10.16
N ASP A 40 17.38 6.84 10.52
CA ASP A 40 17.90 5.54 10.95
C ASP A 40 18.19 4.58 9.78
N GLY A 41 17.75 4.94 8.57
CA GLY A 41 17.95 4.17 7.35
C GLY A 41 17.07 2.92 7.22
N ALA A 42 16.02 2.80 8.03
CA ALA A 42 15.08 1.69 8.05
C ALA A 42 13.63 2.19 7.95
N TRP A 43 12.76 1.36 7.38
CA TRP A 43 11.35 1.70 7.25
C TRP A 43 10.60 1.60 8.58
N ASP A 44 9.99 2.71 8.98
CA ASP A 44 8.99 2.74 10.04
C ASP A 44 7.56 2.53 9.53
N PRO A 45 6.64 2.03 10.38
CA PRO A 45 5.23 1.88 10.01
C PRO A 45 4.58 3.17 9.50
N SER A 46 4.93 4.33 10.07
CA SER A 46 4.41 5.63 9.65
C SER A 46 4.93 6.07 8.29
N GLU A 47 6.17 5.73 7.96
CA GLU A 47 6.82 6.09 6.70
C GLU A 47 6.29 5.22 5.56
N VAL A 48 6.10 3.92 5.82
CA VAL A 48 5.42 3.02 4.88
C VAL A 48 3.99 3.48 4.65
N GLN A 49 3.26 3.84 5.70
CA GLN A 49 1.90 4.37 5.57
C GLN A 49 1.90 5.64 4.72
N ASN A 50 2.82 6.57 4.97
CA ASN A 50 2.95 7.82 4.23
C ASN A 50 3.26 7.54 2.75
N LYS A 51 4.23 6.67 2.46
CA LYS A 51 4.59 6.27 1.09
C LYS A 51 3.39 5.74 0.33
N LEU A 52 2.62 4.84 0.94
CA LEU A 52 1.42 4.26 0.33
C LEU A 52 0.32 5.31 0.10
N GLN A 53 0.15 6.27 1.02
CA GLN A 53 -0.85 7.34 0.89
C GLN A 53 -0.46 8.35 -0.20
N MET A 54 0.82 8.74 -0.26
CA MET A 54 1.31 9.72 -1.25
C MET A 54 1.33 9.19 -2.67
N THR A 55 1.45 7.88 -2.84
CA THR A 55 1.56 7.23 -4.17
C THR A 55 0.26 6.60 -4.64
N ALA A 56 -0.77 6.58 -3.78
CA ALA A 56 -2.10 6.12 -4.16
C ALA A 56 -2.69 6.98 -5.29
N GLU A 57 -3.48 6.34 -6.16
CA GLU A 57 -4.31 7.03 -7.12
C GLU A 57 -5.51 7.64 -6.37
N ASP A 58 -5.53 8.96 -6.25
CA ASP A 58 -6.60 9.73 -5.62
C ASP A 58 -7.92 9.55 -6.41
N LEU A 59 -8.95 9.02 -5.74
CA LEU A 59 -10.25 8.74 -6.33
C LEU A 59 -11.33 9.51 -5.58
N GLY A 60 -12.28 10.09 -6.31
CA GLY A 60 -13.38 10.81 -5.68
C GLY A 60 -13.02 12.27 -5.38
N VAL A 61 -13.10 12.67 -4.11
CA VAL A 61 -12.78 14.05 -3.70
C VAL A 61 -11.29 14.13 -3.46
N SER A 62 -10.64 15.14 -4.05
CA SER A 62 -9.18 15.24 -3.96
C SER A 62 -8.67 15.26 -2.52
N GLY A 63 -7.62 14.47 -2.28
CA GLY A 63 -7.04 14.24 -0.96
C GLY A 63 -7.75 13.11 -0.22
N TYR A 64 -7.84 13.23 1.10
CA TYR A 64 -8.51 12.21 1.90
C TYR A 64 -10.03 12.33 1.81
N ASP A 65 -10.70 11.22 1.51
CA ASP A 65 -12.15 11.09 1.62
C ASP A 65 -12.58 9.83 2.40
N THR A 66 -13.83 9.82 2.88
CA THR A 66 -14.33 8.75 3.76
C THR A 66 -14.66 7.44 3.02
N LEU A 67 -14.68 7.44 1.69
CA LEU A 67 -15.00 6.28 0.86
C LEU A 67 -13.72 5.59 0.34
N TYR A 68 -12.74 6.35 -0.18
CA TYR A 68 -11.49 5.80 -0.73
C TYR A 68 -10.27 6.02 0.17
N GLY A 69 -10.39 6.78 1.26
CA GLY A 69 -9.23 7.15 2.07
C GLY A 69 -8.33 8.09 1.28
N TYR A 70 -7.05 7.74 1.12
CA TYR A 70 -6.13 8.48 0.25
C TYR A 70 -6.14 8.01 -1.21
N GLY A 71 -6.98 7.02 -1.55
CA GLY A 71 -7.11 6.50 -2.91
C GLY A 71 -6.80 5.01 -3.06
N LEU A 72 -6.72 4.57 -4.32
CA LEU A 72 -6.38 3.20 -4.68
C LEU A 72 -4.87 2.99 -4.63
N VAL A 73 -4.41 1.97 -3.90
CA VAL A 73 -2.98 1.64 -3.82
C VAL A 73 -2.38 1.35 -5.20
N ASP A 74 -1.24 1.98 -5.50
CA ASP A 74 -0.48 1.80 -6.73
C ASP A 74 0.92 1.27 -6.40
N ALA A 75 1.15 -0.01 -6.71
CA ALA A 75 2.40 -0.68 -6.37
C ALA A 75 3.58 -0.20 -7.22
N GLU A 76 3.33 0.22 -8.46
CA GLU A 76 4.38 0.73 -9.34
C GLU A 76 4.86 2.09 -8.83
N LYS A 77 3.92 3.01 -8.59
CA LYS A 77 4.26 4.33 -8.02
C LYS A 77 4.90 4.20 -6.64
N ALA A 78 4.43 3.30 -5.79
CA ALA A 78 4.99 3.09 -4.45
C ALA A 78 6.47 2.65 -4.45
N VAL A 79 6.92 1.95 -5.50
CA VAL A 79 8.29 1.41 -5.61
C VAL A 79 9.22 2.33 -6.41
N ILE A 80 8.69 3.12 -7.35
CA ILE A 80 9.49 3.96 -8.25
C ILE A 80 9.65 5.40 -7.75
N TYR A 81 8.60 5.96 -7.14
CA TYR A 81 8.60 7.33 -6.62
C TYR A 81 9.52 7.47 -5.40
#